data_AF-A0AA88U7N6-F1
#
_entry.id   AF-A0AA88U7N6-F1
#
_cell.length_a   1.000
_cell.length_b   1.000
_cell.length_c   1.000
_cell.angle_alpha   90.00
_cell.angle_beta   90.00
_cell.angle_gamma   90.00
#
_symmetry.space_group_name_H-M   'P 1'
#
loop_
_entity.id
_entity.type
_entity.pdbx_description
1 polymer ?
#
loop_
_entity_poly.entity_id
_entity_poly.type
_entity_poly.pdbx_seq_one_letter_code
_entity_poly.pdbx_strand_id
1 'polypeptide(L)'
;MAKLQCQRIGCNGTFTEDDNAEGSCTYHESPIFHDGMKEWSCCKKRSHDFSEFLNIPGCKTGIHTLEKPLLTKATPAAKKPSPATAPATNSSSKDGCSRCLQGFFCSDHGSQASDTNTKVSSPVPVESNTDLQGALPTPVKRIVNINEPQICKNKGCGKTFKEKDNHDTACNYHPGPAIFHDRIRGWKCCDVHVKEFDEFMSIPPCTKGWHSADPVS
;
A
#
# COMPACT_ATOMS: atom_id res chain seq x y z
N MET A 1 -35.07 26.85 -3.95
CA MET A 1 -34.89 25.49 -4.53
C MET A 1 -33.54 24.97 -4.10
N ALA A 2 -33.45 23.71 -3.68
CA ALA A 2 -32.17 23.09 -3.30
C ALA A 2 -31.37 22.76 -4.58
N LYS A 3 -30.09 23.13 -4.61
CA LYS A 3 -29.18 22.75 -5.69
C LYS A 3 -28.63 21.37 -5.38
N LEU A 4 -28.81 20.45 -6.32
CA LEU A 4 -28.38 19.05 -6.23
C LEU A 4 -27.11 18.88 -7.06
N GLN A 5 -26.16 18.08 -6.58
CA GLN A 5 -24.94 17.79 -7.33
C GLN A 5 -25.12 16.52 -8.18
N CYS A 6 -24.77 16.59 -9.46
CA CYS A 6 -24.82 15.42 -10.34
C CYS A 6 -23.87 14.32 -9.85
N GLN A 7 -24.34 13.08 -9.83
CA GLN A 7 -23.53 11.91 -9.45
C GLN A 7 -23.00 11.12 -10.65
N ARG A 8 -23.28 11.57 -11.88
CA ARG A 8 -22.72 10.93 -13.09
C ARG A 8 -21.22 11.21 -13.21
N ILE A 9 -20.49 10.18 -13.60
CA ILE A 9 -19.03 10.23 -13.67
C ILE A 9 -18.58 11.20 -14.76
N GLY A 10 -17.67 12.13 -14.44
CA GLY A 10 -17.22 13.16 -15.38
C GLY A 10 -18.15 14.39 -15.48
N CYS A 11 -19.23 14.44 -14.68
CA CYS A 11 -20.05 15.63 -14.52
C CYS A 11 -19.85 16.22 -13.11
N ASN A 12 -19.39 17.47 -13.03
CA ASN A 12 -19.29 18.24 -11.78
C ASN A 12 -20.39 19.31 -11.67
N GLY A 13 -21.44 19.20 -12.49
CA GLY A 13 -22.54 20.17 -12.53
C GLY A 13 -23.46 20.05 -11.33
N THR A 14 -24.00 21.20 -10.90
CA THR A 14 -25.14 21.27 -9.97
C THR A 14 -26.40 21.63 -10.75
N PHE A 15 -27.51 21.00 -10.41
CA PHE A 15 -28.80 21.18 -11.09
C PHE A 15 -29.92 21.38 -10.06
N THR A 16 -31.03 21.94 -10.50
CA THR A 16 -32.30 21.92 -9.77
C THR A 16 -33.26 20.98 -10.48
N GLU A 17 -34.22 20.41 -9.75
CA GLU A 17 -35.19 19.47 -10.34
C GLU A 17 -36.00 20.13 -11.48
N ASP A 18 -36.24 21.43 -11.37
CA ASP A 18 -36.94 22.24 -12.38
C ASP A 18 -36.06 22.69 -13.57
N ASP A 19 -34.72 22.60 -13.47
CA ASP A 19 -33.77 23.04 -14.50
C ASP A 19 -32.80 21.90 -14.87
N ASN A 20 -33.37 20.86 -15.47
CA ASN A 20 -32.66 19.64 -15.84
C ASN A 20 -33.06 19.16 -17.24
N ALA A 21 -32.75 19.98 -18.26
CA ALA A 21 -33.04 19.66 -19.64
C ALA A 21 -32.20 18.48 -20.18
N GLU A 22 -32.74 17.75 -21.14
CA GLU A 22 -32.02 16.67 -21.83
C GLU A 22 -30.83 17.25 -22.61
N GLY A 23 -29.61 16.84 -22.21
CA GLY A 23 -28.37 17.34 -22.80
C GLY A 23 -27.57 18.30 -21.92
N SER A 24 -28.14 18.75 -20.80
CA SER A 24 -27.45 19.61 -19.82
C SER A 24 -26.27 18.92 -19.12
N CYS A 25 -26.31 17.59 -18.99
CA CYS A 25 -25.28 16.82 -18.32
C CYS A 25 -24.36 16.11 -19.33
N THR A 26 -23.06 16.44 -19.32
CA THR A 26 -22.01 15.67 -20.04
C THR A 26 -21.29 14.71 -19.10
N TYR A 27 -21.25 13.42 -19.41
CA TYR A 27 -20.73 12.38 -18.52
C TYR A 27 -20.09 11.20 -19.28
N HIS A 28 -19.42 10.30 -18.55
CA HIS A 28 -18.92 9.01 -19.02
C HIS A 28 -19.70 7.86 -18.39
N GLU A 29 -19.73 6.71 -19.06
CA GLU A 29 -20.39 5.50 -18.54
C GLU A 29 -19.54 4.76 -17.52
N SER A 30 -18.53 4.00 -17.98
CA SER A 30 -17.75 3.10 -17.12
C SER A 30 -16.26 3.24 -17.39
N PRO A 31 -15.43 3.35 -16.34
CA PRO A 31 -13.99 3.25 -16.47
C PRO A 31 -13.57 1.77 -16.68
N ILE A 32 -12.57 1.55 -17.51
CA ILE A 32 -11.94 0.26 -17.80
C ILE A 32 -10.45 0.39 -17.47
N PHE A 33 -9.94 -0.54 -16.66
CA PHE A 33 -8.53 -0.58 -16.29
C PHE A 33 -7.89 -1.84 -16.87
N HIS A 34 -6.97 -1.68 -17.82
CA HIS A 34 -6.19 -2.78 -18.43
C HIS A 34 -4.74 -2.34 -18.63
N ASP A 35 -3.77 -3.22 -18.38
CA ASP A 35 -2.35 -3.00 -18.70
C ASP A 35 -1.76 -1.65 -18.19
N GLY A 36 -2.18 -1.21 -17.00
CA GLY A 36 -1.76 0.06 -16.41
C GLY A 36 -2.39 1.31 -17.03
N MET A 37 -3.23 1.14 -18.05
CA MET A 37 -4.01 2.18 -18.72
C MET A 37 -5.42 2.31 -18.11
N LYS A 38 -5.89 3.56 -18.04
CA LYS A 38 -7.23 3.93 -17.57
C LYS A 38 -7.99 4.42 -18.78
N GLU A 39 -9.06 3.75 -19.18
CA GLU A 39 -9.82 4.03 -20.40
C GLU A 39 -11.31 4.20 -20.11
N TRP A 40 -12.00 5.14 -20.77
CA TRP A 40 -13.46 5.23 -20.73
C TRP A 40 -14.10 4.28 -21.75
N SER A 41 -15.05 3.45 -21.31
CA SER A 41 -15.78 2.51 -22.17
C SER A 41 -16.49 3.21 -23.34
N CYS A 42 -17.02 4.42 -23.11
CA CYS A 42 -17.85 5.16 -24.05
C CYS A 42 -17.10 5.78 -25.23
N CYS A 43 -15.88 6.28 -25.00
CA CYS A 43 -15.16 7.13 -25.97
C CYS A 43 -13.72 6.72 -26.19
N LYS A 44 -13.24 5.66 -25.52
CA LYS A 44 -11.90 5.09 -25.68
C LYS A 44 -10.74 6.04 -25.38
N LYS A 45 -11.05 7.22 -24.83
CA LYS A 45 -10.05 8.13 -24.26
C LYS A 45 -9.41 7.44 -23.07
N ARG A 46 -8.09 7.50 -23.05
CA ARG A 46 -7.27 6.81 -22.05
C ARG A 46 -6.14 7.69 -21.56
N SER A 47 -5.71 7.46 -20.33
CA SER A 47 -4.49 8.05 -19.78
C SER A 47 -3.78 7.04 -18.88
N HIS A 48 -2.46 7.19 -18.78
CA HIS A 48 -1.64 6.51 -17.79
C HIS A 48 -1.73 7.19 -16.41
N ASP A 49 -2.02 8.49 -16.36
CA ASP A 49 -2.19 9.26 -15.12
C ASP A 49 -3.64 9.21 -14.60
N PHE A 50 -3.83 9.14 -13.28
CA PHE A 50 -5.16 9.05 -12.69
C PHE A 50 -5.90 10.39 -12.69
N SER A 51 -5.19 11.50 -12.42
CA SER A 51 -5.79 12.83 -12.39
C SER A 51 -6.18 13.28 -13.79
N GLU A 52 -5.32 13.05 -14.78
CA GLU A 52 -5.64 13.33 -16.18
C GLU A 52 -6.85 12.52 -16.64
N PHE A 53 -6.93 11.23 -16.28
CA PHE A 53 -8.08 10.38 -16.60
C PHE A 53 -9.42 10.92 -16.07
N LEU A 54 -9.44 11.40 -14.82
CA LEU A 54 -10.63 12.01 -14.22
C LEU A 54 -10.99 13.36 -14.85
N ASN A 55 -10.01 14.10 -15.35
CA ASN A 55 -10.19 15.38 -16.02
C ASN A 55 -10.65 15.25 -17.48
N ILE A 56 -10.69 14.04 -18.05
CA ILE A 56 -11.20 13.81 -19.41
C ILE A 56 -12.67 14.25 -19.48
N PRO A 57 -13.04 15.20 -20.36
CA PRO A 57 -14.40 15.71 -20.45
C PRO A 57 -15.37 14.60 -20.87
N GLY A 58 -16.56 14.61 -20.26
CA GLY A 58 -17.66 13.68 -20.54
C GLY A 58 -17.95 13.56 -22.03
N CYS A 59 -18.24 12.34 -22.47
CA CYS A 59 -18.46 11.96 -23.87
C CYS A 59 -19.94 11.87 -24.25
N LYS A 60 -20.81 11.55 -23.29
CA LYS A 60 -22.25 11.35 -23.48
C LYS A 60 -23.02 12.51 -22.87
N THR A 61 -24.18 12.80 -23.44
CA THR A 61 -25.09 13.82 -22.95
C THR A 61 -26.35 13.17 -22.34
N GLY A 62 -27.02 13.88 -21.43
CA GLY A 62 -28.25 13.44 -20.80
C GLY A 62 -28.73 14.43 -19.76
N ILE A 63 -29.62 14.00 -18.86
CA ILE A 63 -30.07 14.77 -17.70
C ILE A 63 -29.14 14.57 -16.51
N HIS A 64 -29.02 15.53 -15.61
CA HIS A 64 -28.37 15.31 -14.32
C HIS A 64 -29.16 14.33 -13.46
N THR A 65 -28.48 13.55 -12.62
CA THR A 65 -29.12 12.54 -11.77
C THR A 65 -28.37 12.43 -10.44
N LEU A 66 -29.12 12.16 -9.37
CA LEU A 66 -28.58 11.88 -8.03
C LEU A 66 -28.20 10.41 -7.84
N GLU A 67 -28.57 9.53 -8.76
CA GLU A 67 -28.23 8.12 -8.68
C GLU A 67 -26.77 7.92 -9.06
N LYS A 68 -25.99 7.33 -8.15
CA LYS A 68 -24.63 6.89 -8.42
C LYS A 68 -24.69 5.72 -9.41
N PRO A 69 -24.11 5.83 -10.61
CA PRO A 69 -24.08 4.72 -11.56
C PRO A 69 -23.41 3.51 -10.91
N LEU A 70 -24.11 2.38 -10.86
CA LEU A 70 -23.52 1.12 -10.42
C LEU A 70 -22.52 0.68 -11.49
N LEU A 71 -21.24 0.81 -11.18
CA LEU A 71 -20.16 0.28 -12.00
C LEU A 71 -20.29 -1.24 -12.02
N THR A 72 -20.91 -1.78 -13.06
CA THR A 72 -20.96 -3.22 -13.28
C THR A 72 -19.53 -3.70 -13.53
N LYS A 73 -18.95 -4.38 -12.53
CA LYS A 73 -17.66 -5.06 -12.68
C LYS A 73 -17.81 -6.06 -13.83
N ALA A 74 -17.07 -5.83 -14.91
CA ALA A 74 -16.97 -6.80 -16.00
C ALA A 74 -16.36 -8.10 -15.46
N THR A 75 -17.10 -9.19 -15.59
CA THR A 75 -16.60 -10.55 -15.39
C THR A 75 -15.48 -10.82 -16.39
N PRO A 76 -14.31 -11.35 -15.99
CA PRO A 76 -13.27 -11.71 -16.94
C PRO A 76 -13.76 -12.87 -17.82
N ALA A 77 -14.02 -12.56 -19.09
CA ALA A 77 -14.29 -13.55 -20.12
C ALA A 77 -13.05 -14.41 -20.39
N ALA A 78 -13.23 -15.72 -20.36
CA ALA A 78 -12.20 -16.73 -20.56
C ALA A 78 -11.49 -16.58 -21.91
N LYS A 79 -10.14 -16.53 -21.89
CA LYS A 79 -9.31 -16.66 -23.08
C LYS A 79 -8.79 -18.09 -23.22
N LYS A 80 -9.08 -18.73 -24.35
CA LYS A 80 -8.44 -19.97 -24.83
C LYS A 80 -6.99 -19.69 -25.28
N PRO A 81 -6.04 -20.65 -25.16
CA PRO A 81 -4.65 -20.45 -25.57
C PRO A 81 -4.27 -21.02 -26.95
N SER A 82 -3.17 -20.44 -27.48
CA SER A 82 -2.20 -20.89 -28.49
C SER A 82 -2.48 -20.64 -29.99
N PRO A 83 -1.44 -20.52 -30.86
CA PRO A 83 -0.05 -21.02 -30.72
C PRO A 83 1.11 -20.03 -30.87
N ALA A 84 2.27 -20.51 -30.38
CA ALA A 84 3.59 -19.88 -30.34
C ALA A 84 4.33 -19.87 -31.70
N THR A 85 5.28 -18.94 -31.85
CA THR A 85 6.45 -19.09 -32.72
C THR A 85 7.63 -18.31 -32.12
N ALA A 86 8.83 -18.92 -32.14
CA ALA A 86 10.11 -18.40 -31.62
C ALA A 86 11.05 -18.07 -32.82
N PRO A 87 12.39 -17.91 -32.65
CA PRO A 87 13.09 -16.67 -32.25
C PRO A 87 14.22 -16.26 -33.25
N ALA A 88 14.87 -15.10 -33.04
CA ALA A 88 16.20 -14.76 -33.60
C ALA A 88 16.92 -13.73 -32.68
N THR A 89 17.89 -14.18 -31.86
CA THR A 89 19.37 -14.01 -31.97
C THR A 89 19.92 -12.58 -31.95
N ASN A 90 20.61 -12.20 -30.87
CA ASN A 90 22.06 -11.95 -30.90
C ASN A 90 22.70 -11.89 -29.49
N SER A 91 23.88 -12.49 -29.37
CA SER A 91 24.64 -12.78 -28.15
C SER A 91 25.40 -11.59 -27.55
N SER A 92 25.56 -11.56 -26.22
CA SER A 92 26.89 -11.51 -25.57
C SER A 92 26.78 -11.59 -24.04
N SER A 93 27.46 -12.60 -23.46
CA SER A 93 27.94 -12.67 -22.07
C SER A 93 26.92 -12.62 -20.92
N LYS A 94 25.71 -13.19 -21.05
CA LYS A 94 24.73 -13.29 -19.94
C LYS A 94 24.29 -14.72 -19.58
N ASP A 95 24.88 -15.73 -20.21
CA ASP A 95 24.48 -17.14 -20.09
C ASP A 95 25.00 -17.86 -18.83
N GLY A 96 25.84 -17.23 -18.01
CA GLY A 96 26.36 -17.82 -16.77
C GLY A 96 25.51 -17.55 -15.52
N CYS A 97 24.55 -16.62 -15.58
CA CYS A 97 23.83 -16.17 -14.40
C CYS A 97 22.38 -16.69 -14.38
N SER A 98 22.11 -17.69 -13.53
CA SER A 98 20.76 -18.26 -13.33
C SER A 98 19.69 -17.24 -12.96
N ARG A 99 20.08 -16.05 -12.49
CA ARG A 99 19.13 -14.98 -12.12
C ARG A 99 18.70 -14.16 -13.34
N CYS A 100 19.60 -13.93 -14.29
CA CYS A 100 19.31 -13.13 -15.47
C CYS A 100 18.72 -13.98 -16.62
N LEU A 101 18.96 -15.30 -16.65
CA LEU A 101 18.27 -16.26 -17.53
C LEU A 101 16.75 -16.31 -17.26
N GLN A 102 16.35 -16.08 -16.01
CA GLN A 102 14.95 -15.99 -15.60
C GLN A 102 14.33 -14.59 -15.84
N GLY A 103 15.05 -13.69 -16.52
CA GLY A 103 14.55 -12.36 -16.89
C GLY A 103 14.58 -11.32 -15.75
N PHE A 104 15.22 -11.63 -14.62
CA PHE A 104 15.40 -10.65 -13.53
C PHE A 104 16.68 -9.82 -13.71
N PHE A 105 16.61 -8.55 -13.31
CA PHE A 105 17.76 -7.64 -13.35
C PHE A 105 18.71 -7.95 -12.17
N CYS A 106 20.00 -7.97 -12.46
CA CYS A 106 21.07 -8.44 -11.58
C CYS A 106 22.12 -7.31 -11.44
N SER A 107 22.54 -6.98 -10.21
CA SER A 107 23.41 -5.82 -9.92
C SER A 107 24.78 -5.86 -10.59
N ASP A 108 25.23 -7.04 -11.01
CA ASP A 108 26.53 -7.26 -11.65
C ASP A 108 26.54 -6.94 -13.16
N HIS A 109 25.35 -6.87 -13.79
CA HIS A 109 25.21 -6.70 -15.25
C HIS A 109 24.26 -5.56 -15.63
N GLY A 110 23.99 -4.64 -14.71
CA GLY A 110 23.24 -3.43 -14.99
C GLY A 110 24.12 -2.40 -15.67
N SER A 111 24.02 -2.31 -17.01
CA SER A 111 24.73 -1.30 -17.81
C SER A 111 24.55 0.10 -17.22
N GLN A 112 25.68 0.69 -16.82
CA GLN A 112 25.78 2.08 -16.39
C GLN A 112 25.72 3.03 -17.58
N ALA A 113 25.13 4.20 -17.35
CA ALA A 113 25.51 5.43 -18.05
C ALA A 113 25.89 6.48 -16.99
N SER A 114 27.21 6.66 -16.83
CA SER A 114 28.02 7.84 -16.42
C SER A 114 27.50 8.79 -15.29
N ASP A 115 28.16 8.90 -14.13
CA ASP A 115 29.43 9.61 -13.80
C ASP A 115 29.30 11.15 -13.88
N THR A 116 29.39 11.97 -12.82
CA THR A 116 30.54 12.35 -11.94
C THR A 116 30.00 13.42 -10.94
N ASN A 117 30.45 13.70 -9.70
CA ASN A 117 31.80 14.01 -9.20
C ASN A 117 31.76 14.24 -7.65
N THR A 118 32.60 13.52 -6.86
CA THR A 118 33.53 13.96 -5.77
C THR A 118 33.09 15.01 -4.71
N LYS A 119 33.42 15.00 -3.40
CA LYS A 119 34.12 14.19 -2.37
C LYS A 119 34.21 15.10 -1.12
N VAL A 120 34.36 14.51 0.07
CA VAL A 120 35.31 14.91 1.17
C VAL A 120 34.69 14.86 2.58
N SER A 121 35.39 14.12 3.43
CA SER A 121 35.23 13.91 4.87
C SER A 121 35.83 15.02 5.74
N SER A 122 35.26 15.22 6.95
CA SER A 122 35.77 15.57 8.33
C SER A 122 37.08 16.38 8.52
N PRO A 123 37.35 17.13 9.64
CA PRO A 123 36.96 16.89 11.05
C PRO A 123 36.68 18.15 11.97
N VAL A 124 36.42 17.90 13.27
CA VAL A 124 36.16 18.77 14.46
C VAL A 124 37.38 19.59 14.97
N PRO A 125 37.26 20.71 15.75
CA PRO A 125 37.17 20.70 17.25
C PRO A 125 36.42 21.86 18.00
N VAL A 126 35.99 21.52 19.23
CA VAL A 126 35.76 22.20 20.56
C VAL A 126 36.04 23.73 20.70
N GLU A 127 35.29 24.55 21.48
CA GLU A 127 35.29 24.76 22.96
C GLU A 127 34.14 25.71 23.43
N SER A 128 33.32 25.37 24.44
CA SER A 128 33.37 25.77 25.89
C SER A 128 32.71 27.16 26.18
N ASN A 129 31.88 27.48 27.20
CA ASN A 129 31.46 27.00 28.54
C ASN A 129 30.02 27.55 28.82
N THR A 130 29.15 27.04 29.70
CA THR A 130 29.17 27.27 31.17
C THR A 130 28.05 26.46 31.86
N ASP A 131 28.42 25.74 32.92
CA ASP A 131 27.74 25.38 34.17
C ASP A 131 26.20 25.44 34.33
N LEU A 132 25.58 24.32 34.75
CA LEU A 132 24.83 24.20 36.03
C LEU A 132 24.22 22.78 36.19
N GLN A 133 24.35 22.23 37.41
CA GLN A 133 23.91 20.92 37.88
C GLN A 133 22.47 20.50 37.50
N GLY A 134 22.27 19.19 37.29
CA GLY A 134 20.95 18.57 37.46
C GLY A 134 20.82 17.14 36.91
N ALA A 135 21.06 16.16 37.80
CA ALA A 135 20.56 14.77 37.82
C ALA A 135 20.14 14.05 36.51
N LEU A 136 20.72 12.86 36.30
CA LEU A 136 20.15 11.80 35.45
C LEU A 136 18.67 11.57 35.79
N PRO A 137 17.75 11.51 34.80
CA PRO A 137 16.51 10.78 34.97
C PRO A 137 16.81 9.29 34.78
N THR A 138 16.88 8.59 35.91
CA THR A 138 16.67 7.14 35.96
C THR A 138 15.43 6.74 35.14
N PRO A 139 15.43 5.58 34.45
CA PRO A 139 14.25 5.10 33.74
C PRO A 139 13.13 4.93 34.77
N VAL A 140 12.04 5.67 34.58
CA VAL A 140 10.86 5.64 35.43
C VAL A 140 10.31 4.21 35.39
N LYS A 141 10.66 3.39 36.40
CA LYS A 141 9.91 2.18 36.70
C LYS A 141 8.51 2.64 37.07
N ARG A 142 7.60 2.63 36.09
CA ARG A 142 6.18 2.85 36.32
C ARG A 142 5.74 1.82 37.36
N ILE A 143 5.18 2.29 38.48
CA ILE A 143 4.45 1.44 39.41
C ILE A 143 3.28 0.86 38.59
N VAL A 144 3.42 -0.39 38.15
CA VAL A 144 2.33 -1.18 37.60
C VAL A 144 1.61 -1.80 38.79
N ASN A 145 0.33 -1.48 38.97
CA ASN A 145 -0.47 -2.17 39.96
C ASN A 145 -0.59 -3.63 39.51
N ILE A 146 0.11 -4.55 40.19
CA ILE A 146 0.35 -5.94 39.76
C ILE A 146 -0.93 -6.74 39.49
N ASN A 147 -2.06 -6.27 40.04
CA ASN A 147 -3.37 -6.87 39.95
C ASN A 147 -4.27 -6.24 38.88
N GLU A 148 -3.87 -5.12 38.28
CA GLU A 148 -4.68 -4.40 37.32
C GLU A 148 -4.65 -5.08 35.94
N PRO A 149 -5.82 -5.36 35.33
CA PRO A 149 -5.87 -5.92 33.99
C PRO A 149 -5.37 -4.90 32.95
N GLN A 150 -4.36 -5.27 32.19
CA GLN A 150 -3.79 -4.50 31.09
C GLN A 150 -4.03 -5.22 29.75
N ILE A 151 -4.13 -4.49 28.65
CA ILE A 151 -4.30 -5.08 27.31
C ILE A 151 -2.93 -5.23 26.65
N CYS A 152 -2.61 -6.45 26.22
CA CYS A 152 -1.38 -6.74 25.50
C CYS A 152 -1.40 -6.11 24.10
N LYS A 153 -0.41 -5.28 23.80
CA LYS A 153 -0.21 -4.61 22.51
C LYS A 153 0.73 -5.35 21.57
N ASN A 154 1.25 -6.51 21.98
CA ASN A 154 2.04 -7.35 21.08
C ASN A 154 1.18 -7.80 19.89
N LYS A 155 1.76 -7.77 18.69
CA LYS A 155 1.06 -8.04 17.44
C LYS A 155 0.59 -9.50 17.38
N GLY A 156 -0.71 -9.71 17.19
CA GLY A 156 -1.31 -11.05 17.23
C GLY A 156 -1.71 -11.55 18.62
N CYS A 157 -1.52 -10.76 19.69
CA CYS A 157 -1.98 -11.11 21.03
C CYS A 157 -3.31 -10.45 21.41
N GLY A 158 -3.33 -9.14 21.68
CA GLY A 158 -4.56 -8.40 22.03
C GLY A 158 -5.28 -8.81 23.33
N LYS A 159 -4.72 -9.75 24.10
CA LYS A 159 -5.36 -10.31 25.30
C LYS A 159 -5.19 -9.39 26.51
N THR A 160 -6.18 -9.37 27.39
CA THR A 160 -6.05 -8.78 28.71
C THR A 160 -5.22 -9.69 29.62
N PHE A 161 -4.18 -9.15 30.26
CA PHE A 161 -3.29 -9.86 31.15
C PHE A 161 -3.10 -9.07 32.46
N LYS A 162 -2.69 -9.77 33.52
CA LYS A 162 -2.26 -9.15 34.77
C LYS A 162 -0.78 -9.40 34.95
N GLU A 163 -0.04 -8.43 35.46
CA GLU A 163 1.42 -8.55 35.61
C GLU A 163 1.80 -9.72 36.53
N LYS A 164 0.97 -10.03 37.54
CA LYS A 164 1.18 -11.17 38.44
C LYS A 164 1.19 -12.55 37.75
N ASP A 165 0.50 -12.68 36.62
CA ASP A 165 0.38 -13.93 35.85
C ASP A 165 1.23 -13.87 34.57
N ASN A 166 1.92 -12.74 34.32
CA ASN A 166 2.79 -12.53 33.17
C ASN A 166 4.10 -13.29 33.37
N HIS A 167 4.51 -14.01 32.34
CA HIS A 167 5.74 -14.80 32.33
C HIS A 167 6.25 -14.91 30.90
N ASP A 168 7.46 -15.45 30.73
CA ASP A 168 8.22 -15.52 29.48
C ASP A 168 7.56 -16.34 28.35
N THR A 169 6.49 -17.07 28.64
CA THR A 169 5.73 -17.85 27.66
C THR A 169 4.23 -17.55 27.64
N ALA A 170 3.80 -16.52 28.37
CA ALA A 170 2.39 -16.14 28.51
C ALA A 170 1.79 -15.59 27.21
N CYS A 171 2.58 -14.80 26.49
CA CYS A 171 2.15 -14.12 25.27
C CYS A 171 2.65 -14.85 24.03
N ASN A 172 1.76 -15.15 23.08
CA ASN A 172 2.14 -15.58 21.74
C ASN A 172 1.93 -14.39 20.79
N TYR A 173 2.96 -13.96 20.07
CA TYR A 173 2.92 -12.78 19.21
C TYR A 173 3.93 -12.84 18.06
N HIS A 174 3.85 -11.85 17.17
CA HIS A 174 4.83 -11.59 16.12
C HIS A 174 5.74 -10.41 16.52
N PRO A 175 7.06 -10.64 16.78
CA PRO A 175 7.99 -9.58 17.13
C PRO A 175 8.39 -8.72 15.91
N GLY A 176 8.19 -9.23 14.70
CA GLY A 176 8.58 -8.55 13.47
C GLY A 176 7.58 -7.50 12.99
N PRO A 177 8.02 -6.53 12.16
CA PRO A 177 7.10 -5.70 11.39
C PRO A 177 6.30 -6.56 10.39
N ALA A 178 5.09 -6.10 10.05
CA ALA A 178 4.34 -6.67 8.94
C ALA A 178 5.03 -6.27 7.62
N ILE A 179 5.12 -7.21 6.69
CA ILE A 179 5.72 -7.03 5.37
C ILE A 179 4.61 -7.07 4.32
N PHE A 180 4.63 -6.09 3.41
CA PHE A 180 3.70 -5.97 2.29
C PHE A 180 4.52 -5.76 1.01
N HIS A 181 4.77 -6.83 0.26
CA HIS A 181 5.48 -6.78 -1.04
C HIS A 181 4.72 -7.60 -2.08
N ASP A 182 4.75 -7.22 -3.36
CA ASP A 182 4.21 -8.02 -4.48
C ASP A 182 2.84 -8.70 -4.25
N ARG A 183 1.88 -7.98 -3.66
CA ARG A 183 0.53 -8.47 -3.29
C ARG A 183 0.51 -9.61 -2.24
N ILE A 184 1.63 -9.93 -1.63
CA ILE A 184 1.72 -10.81 -0.46
C ILE A 184 1.83 -9.99 0.82
N ARG A 185 1.20 -10.51 1.88
CA ARG A 185 1.18 -9.95 3.23
C ARG A 185 1.77 -10.98 4.17
N GLY A 186 2.60 -10.56 5.11
CA GLY A 186 3.27 -11.48 6.03
C GLY A 186 3.93 -10.76 7.19
N TRP A 187 4.70 -11.48 8.00
CA TRP A 187 5.42 -10.94 9.14
C TRP A 187 6.92 -11.15 8.98
N LYS A 188 7.78 -10.16 9.24
CA LYS A 188 9.24 -10.36 9.12
C LYS A 188 9.79 -11.46 10.04
N CYS A 189 9.13 -11.69 11.17
CA CYS A 189 9.56 -12.68 12.16
C CYS A 189 9.26 -14.13 11.76
N CYS A 190 8.40 -14.35 10.77
CA CYS A 190 8.11 -15.68 10.26
C CYS A 190 7.80 -15.58 8.76
N ASP A 191 8.44 -16.42 7.94
CA ASP A 191 8.38 -16.37 6.48
C ASP A 191 7.03 -16.85 5.89
N VAL A 192 5.92 -16.54 6.58
CA VAL A 192 4.54 -16.85 6.21
C VAL A 192 4.00 -15.68 5.41
N HIS A 193 3.64 -15.98 4.16
CA HIS A 193 3.16 -15.01 3.20
C HIS A 193 1.82 -15.46 2.63
N VAL A 194 0.82 -14.60 2.76
CA VAL A 194 -0.54 -14.87 2.33
C VAL A 194 -0.98 -13.86 1.29
N LYS A 195 -1.85 -14.28 0.39
CA LYS A 195 -2.39 -13.43 -0.67
C LYS A 195 -3.63 -12.67 -0.21
N GLU A 196 -4.38 -13.20 0.74
CA GLU A 196 -5.60 -12.58 1.24
C GLU A 196 -5.38 -11.83 2.55
N PHE A 197 -6.18 -10.77 2.76
CA PHE A 197 -6.04 -9.94 3.95
C PHE A 197 -6.60 -10.60 5.21
N ASP A 198 -7.71 -11.33 5.09
CA ASP A 198 -8.31 -12.04 6.22
C ASP A 198 -7.42 -13.20 6.68
N GLU A 199 -6.74 -13.85 5.73
CA GLU A 199 -5.72 -14.85 6.02
C GLU A 199 -4.54 -14.23 6.78
N PHE A 200 -4.16 -12.98 6.46
CA PHE A 200 -3.07 -12.28 7.14
C PHE A 200 -3.40 -11.99 8.60
N MET A 201 -4.64 -11.57 8.89
CA MET A 201 -5.13 -11.36 10.25
C MET A 201 -5.19 -12.67 11.06
N SER A 202 -5.30 -13.80 10.38
CA SER A 202 -5.39 -15.13 10.98
C SER A 202 -4.04 -15.86 11.07
N ILE A 203 -2.93 -15.23 10.64
CA ILE A 203 -1.60 -15.85 10.74
C ILE A 203 -1.30 -16.14 12.21
N PRO A 204 -0.96 -17.40 12.55
CA PRO A 204 -0.69 -17.77 13.93
C PRO A 204 0.61 -17.11 14.42
N PRO A 205 0.63 -16.59 15.66
CA PRO A 205 1.82 -15.99 16.25
C PRO A 205 3.00 -16.98 16.29
N CYS A 206 4.20 -16.47 15.99
CA CYS A 206 5.39 -17.31 15.82
C CYS A 206 6.35 -17.30 17.03
N THR A 207 6.12 -16.45 18.03
CA THR A 207 7.04 -16.27 19.16
C THR A 207 6.30 -16.22 20.48
N LYS A 208 6.91 -16.80 21.52
CA LYS A 208 6.45 -16.72 22.90
C LYS A 208 7.26 -15.70 23.68
N GLY A 209 6.63 -14.97 24.59
CA GLY A 209 7.29 -13.98 25.42
C GLY A 209 6.38 -13.41 26.50
N TRP A 210 6.82 -12.31 27.07
CA TRP A 210 6.06 -11.53 28.04
C TRP A 210 4.97 -10.73 27.32
N HIS A 211 3.82 -10.57 27.95
CA HIS A 211 2.86 -9.57 27.52
C HIS A 211 3.44 -8.17 27.71
N SER A 212 3.23 -7.29 26.74
CA SER A 212 3.59 -5.87 26.85
C SER A 212 2.36 -5.00 26.68
N ALA A 213 2.14 -4.09 27.62
CA ALA A 213 1.15 -3.02 27.48
C ALA A 213 1.73 -1.78 26.76
N ASP A 214 3.04 -1.77 26.52
CA ASP A 214 3.76 -0.72 25.83
C ASP A 214 4.06 -1.13 24.38
N PRO A 215 3.70 -0.29 23.40
CA PRO A 215 4.11 -0.49 22.02
C PRO A 215 5.54 0.02 21.88
N VAL A 216 6.53 -0.77 22.30
CA VAL A 216 7.92 -0.48 21.90
C VAL A 216 8.02 -0.92 20.44
N SER A 217 8.08 0.09 19.57
CA SER A 217 8.00 -0.04 18.11
C SER A 217 9.20 -0.74 17.49
#